data_AF-A0A7L1YKY6-F1
#
_entry.id   AF-A0A7L1YKY6-F1
#
_cell.length_a   1.000
_cell.length_b   1.000
_cell.length_c   1.000
_cell.angle_alpha   90.00
_cell.angle_beta   90.00
_cell.angle_gamma   90.00
#
_symmetry.space_group_name_H-M   'P 1'
#
loop_
_entity.id
_entity.type
_entity.pdbx_description
1 polymer ?
#
loop_
_entity_poly.entity_id
_entity_poly.type
_entity_poly.pdbx_seq_one_letter_code
_entity_poly.pdbx_strand_id
1 'polypeptide(L)'
;DDGDDEEADEGLARQFLALERALTEELRALPPPGPPVTHVYDPLDYAWDPHSDFVRRFLRSPKPVLFLGMNPGPFGMAQTGVPFGEAWHVREWLRVRGEVRKPPLEHPKRPVLGLRCPRAEVS
;
A
#
# COMPACT_ATOMS: atom_id res chain seq x y z
N ASP A 1 -4.00 -3.00 32.98
CA ASP A 1 -2.93 -3.62 32.19
C ASP A 1 -3.07 -3.28 30.72
N ASP A 2 -4.28 -2.95 30.24
CA ASP A 2 -4.56 -2.63 28.82
C ASP A 2 -3.83 -1.38 28.24
N GLY A 3 -3.17 -0.57 29.08
CA GLY A 3 -2.48 0.65 28.64
C GLY A 3 -1.11 0.39 28.01
N ASP A 4 -0.37 -0.62 28.48
CA ASP A 4 0.95 -0.98 27.94
C ASP A 4 0.81 -1.72 26.60
N ASP A 5 -0.27 -2.50 26.42
CA ASP A 5 -0.56 -3.24 25.19
C ASP A 5 -0.98 -2.30 24.04
N GLU A 6 -1.76 -1.24 24.30
CA GLU A 6 -2.12 -0.27 23.24
C GLU A 6 -0.92 0.58 22.77
N GLU A 7 0.01 0.95 23.67
CA GLU A 7 1.25 1.64 23.30
C GLU A 7 2.21 0.73 22.51
N ALA A 8 2.33 -0.55 22.91
CA ALA A 8 3.11 -1.54 22.18
C ALA A 8 2.53 -1.83 20.78
N ASP A 9 1.19 -1.90 20.67
CA ASP A 9 0.46 -2.12 19.42
C ASP A 9 0.72 -0.99 18.40
N GLU A 10 0.64 0.28 18.83
CA GLU A 10 0.96 1.42 17.97
C GLU A 10 2.46 1.43 17.59
N GLY A 11 3.32 0.95 18.49
CA GLY A 11 4.75 0.77 18.26
C GLY A 11 5.08 -0.15 17.09
N LEU A 12 4.43 -1.32 16.98
CA LEU A 12 4.71 -2.29 15.91
C LEU A 12 4.29 -1.75 14.53
N ALA A 13 3.07 -1.22 14.41
CA ALA A 13 2.60 -0.62 13.17
C ALA A 13 3.51 0.54 12.73
N ARG A 14 3.95 1.38 13.68
CA ARG A 14 4.89 2.48 13.41
C ARG A 14 6.24 1.98 12.92
N GLN A 15 6.79 0.93 13.53
CA GLN A 15 8.06 0.33 13.09
C GLN A 15 7.95 -0.25 11.68
N PHE A 16 6.85 -0.95 11.38
CA PHE A 16 6.61 -1.51 10.04
C PHE A 16 6.53 -0.41 8.97
N LEU A 17 5.75 0.64 9.22
CA LEU A 17 5.64 1.78 8.31
C LEU A 17 6.98 2.52 8.15
N ALA A 18 7.81 2.57 9.18
CA ALA A 18 9.15 3.16 9.09
C ALA A 18 10.09 2.32 8.20
N LEU A 19 10.01 0.99 8.30
CA LEU A 19 10.77 0.08 7.43
C LEU A 19 10.34 0.22 5.96
N GLU A 20 9.05 0.33 5.68
CA GLU A 20 8.55 0.54 4.32
C GLU A 20 9.01 1.89 3.74
N ARG A 21 9.02 2.95 4.54
CA ARG A 21 9.57 4.25 4.12
C ARG A 21 11.06 4.18 3.81
N ALA A 22 11.84 3.54 4.69
CA ALA A 22 13.27 3.35 4.44
C ALA A 22 13.52 2.55 3.16
N LEU A 23 12.76 1.48 2.93
CA LEU A 23 12.83 0.71 1.68
C LEU A 23 12.47 1.56 0.46
N THR A 24 11.40 2.37 0.53
CA THR A 24 11.01 3.28 -0.55
C THR A 24 12.12 4.30 -0.84
N GLU A 25 12.81 4.82 0.17
CA GLU A 25 13.97 5.71 -0.01
C GLU A 25 15.14 4.99 -0.71
N GLU A 26 15.46 3.76 -0.30
CA GLU A 26 16.48 2.93 -0.95
C GLU A 26 16.13 2.62 -2.42
N LEU A 27 14.87 2.28 -2.71
CA LEU A 27 14.40 2.01 -4.07
C LEU A 27 14.48 3.26 -4.97
N ARG A 28 14.17 4.44 -4.42
CA ARG A 28 14.30 5.72 -5.16
C ARG A 28 15.75 6.08 -5.47
N ALA A 29 16.70 5.62 -4.66
CA ALA A 29 18.13 5.84 -4.87
C ALA A 29 18.73 4.91 -5.94
N LEU A 30 18.01 3.86 -6.35
CA LEU A 30 18.47 2.99 -7.43
C LEU A 30 18.54 3.76 -8.77
N PRO A 31 19.48 3.40 -9.65
CA PRO A 31 19.48 3.92 -11.01
C PRO A 31 18.11 3.65 -11.69
N PRO A 32 17.56 4.62 -12.44
CA PRO A 32 16.31 4.41 -13.15
C PRO A 32 16.39 3.15 -14.03
N PRO A 33 15.33 2.33 -14.08
CA PRO A 33 15.34 1.15 -14.91
C PRO A 33 15.48 1.54 -16.38
N GLY A 34 16.32 0.80 -17.10
CA GLY A 34 16.51 0.97 -18.54
C GLY A 34 15.33 0.42 -19.36
N PRO A 35 15.37 0.58 -20.69
CA PRO A 35 14.41 -0.04 -21.58
C PRO A 35 14.27 -1.56 -21.33
N PRO A 36 13.05 -2.13 -21.43
CA PRO A 36 11.82 -1.55 -21.97
C PRO A 36 10.93 -0.83 -20.94
N VAL A 37 11.43 -0.55 -19.72
CA VAL A 37 10.63 0.11 -18.68
C VAL A 37 10.40 1.57 -19.05
N THR A 38 9.13 1.97 -19.10
CA THR A 38 8.73 3.34 -19.44
C THR A 38 8.03 4.07 -18.30
N HIS A 39 7.49 3.34 -17.32
CA HIS A 39 6.74 3.88 -16.20
C HIS A 39 7.04 3.05 -14.95
N VAL A 40 7.20 3.73 -13.82
CA VAL A 40 7.38 3.12 -12.50
C VAL A 40 6.37 3.75 -11.56
N TYR A 41 5.56 2.91 -10.91
CA TYR A 41 4.54 3.35 -9.96
C TYR A 41 4.94 2.86 -8.58
N ASP A 42 4.92 3.77 -7.61
CA ASP A 42 5.16 3.48 -6.20
C ASP A 42 3.88 3.80 -5.39
N PRO A 43 2.99 2.82 -5.16
CA PRO A 43 1.77 3.04 -4.38
C PRO A 43 2.05 3.40 -2.92
N LEU A 44 3.24 3.10 -2.38
CA LEU A 44 3.61 3.54 -1.04
C LEU A 44 3.93 5.03 -0.99
N ASP A 45 4.06 5.70 -2.14
CA ASP A 45 4.10 7.17 -2.23
C ASP A 45 2.69 7.76 -2.39
N TYR A 46 2.01 7.45 -3.49
CA TYR A 46 0.76 8.13 -3.85
C TYR A 46 -0.48 7.57 -3.15
N ALA A 47 -0.44 6.37 -2.60
CA ALA A 47 -1.53 5.75 -1.83
C ALA A 47 -1.11 5.49 -0.37
N TRP A 48 -0.19 6.30 0.16
CA TRP A 48 0.31 6.16 1.52
C TRP A 48 -0.79 6.24 2.59
N ASP A 49 -1.76 7.14 2.42
CA ASP A 49 -2.81 7.34 3.41
C ASP A 49 -3.61 6.05 3.67
N PRO A 50 -4.26 5.43 2.66
CA PRO A 50 -4.97 4.17 2.87
C PRO A 50 -4.03 3.00 3.24
N HIS A 51 -2.80 2.97 2.73
CA HIS A 51 -1.84 1.96 3.14
C HIS A 51 -1.52 2.04 4.65
N SER A 52 -1.24 3.25 5.15
CA SER A 52 -0.92 3.47 6.55
C SER A 52 -2.12 3.25 7.48
N ASP A 53 -3.35 3.54 7.01
CA ASP A 53 -4.59 3.19 7.71
C ASP A 53 -4.75 1.66 7.80
N PHE A 54 -4.51 0.92 6.71
CA PHE A 54 -4.51 -0.53 6.70
C PHE A 54 -3.50 -1.13 7.70
N VAL A 55 -2.25 -0.69 7.68
CA VAL A 55 -1.22 -1.22 8.59
C VAL A 55 -1.58 -0.94 10.05
N ARG A 56 -1.93 0.31 10.40
CA ARG A 56 -2.31 0.64 11.79
C ARG A 56 -3.52 -0.14 12.27
N ARG A 57 -4.47 -0.43 11.38
CA ARG A 57 -5.70 -1.15 11.72
C ARG A 57 -5.47 -2.64 11.95
N PHE A 58 -4.59 -3.29 11.18
CA PHE A 58 -4.47 -4.74 11.17
C PHE A 58 -3.16 -5.29 11.75
N LEU A 59 -2.09 -4.49 11.82
CA LEU A 59 -0.82 -4.83 12.47
C LEU A 59 -0.75 -4.31 13.90
N ARG A 60 -1.75 -4.67 14.69
CA ARG A 60 -1.79 -4.33 16.12
C ARG A 60 -0.84 -5.19 16.94
N SER A 61 -0.68 -6.47 16.58
CA SER A 61 0.13 -7.42 17.33
C SER A 61 1.03 -8.24 16.41
N PRO A 62 2.10 -8.87 16.93
CA PRO A 62 2.94 -9.79 16.15
C PRO A 62 2.10 -10.88 15.47
N LYS A 63 2.42 -11.18 14.20
CA LYS A 63 1.70 -12.18 13.41
C LYS A 63 2.55 -13.45 13.28
N PRO A 64 2.01 -14.64 13.57
CA PRO A 64 2.74 -15.90 13.40
C PRO A 64 2.88 -16.30 11.93
N VAL A 65 2.09 -15.69 11.04
CA VAL A 65 2.06 -15.98 9.60
C VAL A 65 2.10 -14.66 8.84
N LEU A 66 2.93 -14.62 7.80
CA LEU A 66 2.99 -13.53 6.83
C LEU A 66 2.65 -14.07 5.44
N PHE A 67 1.59 -13.54 4.83
CA PHE A 67 1.31 -13.76 3.41
C PHE A 67 2.10 -12.76 2.58
N LEU A 68 2.89 -13.26 1.63
CA LEU A 68 3.78 -12.43 0.81
C LEU A 68 3.47 -12.63 -0.68
N GLY A 69 3.02 -11.55 -1.33
CA GLY A 69 2.90 -11.48 -2.79
C GLY A 69 4.21 -11.05 -3.45
N MET A 70 4.21 -10.92 -4.78
CA MET A 70 5.39 -10.43 -5.52
C MET A 70 5.44 -8.90 -5.56
N ASN A 71 4.41 -8.26 -6.13
CA ASN A 71 4.36 -6.82 -6.35
C ASN A 71 2.92 -6.36 -6.64
N PRO A 72 2.63 -5.05 -6.59
CA PRO A 72 1.29 -4.51 -6.85
C PRO A 72 0.74 -4.89 -8.23
N GLY A 73 -0.49 -5.40 -8.25
CA GLY A 73 -1.30 -5.50 -9.46
C GLY A 73 -1.93 -4.14 -9.85
N PRO A 74 -2.27 -3.92 -11.13
CA PRO A 74 -2.71 -2.62 -11.63
C PRO A 74 -4.12 -2.22 -11.17
N PHE A 75 -4.93 -3.16 -10.66
CA PHE A 75 -6.31 -2.89 -10.25
C PHE A 75 -6.59 -3.13 -8.76
N GLY A 76 -5.65 -3.70 -8.01
CA GLY A 76 -5.70 -3.74 -6.54
C GLY A 76 -4.73 -2.76 -5.92
N MET A 77 -3.56 -3.23 -5.46
CA MET A 77 -2.66 -2.41 -4.63
C MET A 77 -2.19 -1.11 -5.32
N ALA A 78 -2.01 -1.09 -6.65
CA ALA A 78 -1.68 0.14 -7.38
C ALA A 78 -2.83 1.18 -7.37
N GLN A 79 -4.04 0.78 -6.99
CA GLN A 79 -5.20 1.66 -6.83
C GLN A 79 -5.45 2.02 -5.38
N THR A 80 -5.15 1.12 -4.45
CA THR A 80 -5.65 1.20 -3.07
C THR A 80 -4.58 1.35 -2.01
N GLY A 81 -3.32 1.07 -2.34
CA GLY A 81 -2.23 0.96 -1.36
C GLY A 81 -2.28 -0.31 -0.51
N VAL A 82 -3.31 -1.15 -0.61
CA VAL A 82 -3.46 -2.36 0.20
C VAL A 82 -3.00 -3.59 -0.58
N PRO A 83 -2.16 -4.49 -0.01
CA PRO A 83 -1.77 -5.74 -0.65
C PRO A 83 -2.99 -6.59 -1.03
N PHE A 84 -3.02 -7.13 -2.25
CA PHE A 84 -4.20 -7.82 -2.82
C PHE A 84 -5.50 -6.99 -2.73
N GLY A 85 -5.36 -5.66 -2.73
CA GLY A 85 -6.43 -4.75 -2.32
C GLY A 85 -7.37 -4.36 -3.44
N GLU A 86 -8.26 -5.27 -3.86
CA GLU A 86 -9.39 -4.91 -4.73
C GLU A 86 -10.26 -3.81 -4.07
N ALA A 87 -10.64 -2.80 -4.85
CA ALA A 87 -11.18 -1.53 -4.34
C ALA A 87 -12.46 -1.70 -3.51
N TRP A 88 -13.37 -2.59 -3.90
CA TRP A 88 -14.59 -2.86 -3.14
C TRP A 88 -14.28 -3.52 -1.79
N HIS A 89 -13.44 -4.57 -1.75
CA HIS A 89 -13.07 -5.23 -0.49
C HIS A 89 -12.32 -4.28 0.44
N VAL A 90 -11.41 -3.46 -0.08
CA VAL A 90 -10.69 -2.47 0.72
C VAL A 90 -11.65 -1.47 1.37
N ARG A 91 -12.61 -0.95 0.60
CA ARG A 91 -13.54 0.09 1.07
C ARG A 91 -14.67 -0.45 1.93
N GLU A 92 -15.32 -1.53 1.52
CA GLU A 92 -16.55 -2.02 2.15
C GLU A 92 -16.28 -3.05 3.24
N TRP A 93 -15.28 -3.93 3.04
CA TRP A 93 -14.97 -5.02 3.98
C TRP A 93 -13.88 -4.63 4.98
N LEU A 94 -12.68 -4.27 4.51
CA LEU A 94 -11.58 -3.82 5.38
C LEU A 94 -11.86 -2.44 5.99
N ARG A 95 -12.72 -1.65 5.35
CA ARG A 95 -13.10 -0.27 5.72
C ARG A 95 -11.91 0.67 5.85
N VAL A 96 -10.92 0.46 5.01
CA VAL A 96 -9.73 1.32 4.91
C VAL A 96 -10.10 2.62 4.21
N ARG A 97 -9.56 3.73 4.70
CA ARG A 97 -9.82 5.09 4.20
C ARG A 97 -8.53 5.85 3.97
N GLY A 98 -8.58 6.82 3.06
CA GLY A 98 -7.45 7.71 2.81
C GLY A 98 -7.53 8.34 1.41
N GLU A 99 -6.70 9.35 1.19
CA GLU A 99 -6.53 9.94 -0.14
C GLU A 99 -5.61 9.04 -0.99
N VAL A 100 -5.99 8.81 -2.25
CA VAL A 100 -5.08 8.25 -3.25
C VAL A 100 -4.78 9.33 -4.27
N ARG A 101 -3.51 9.74 -4.31
CA ARG A 101 -2.95 10.70 -5.26
C ARG A 101 -2.56 10.00 -6.56
N LYS A 102 -1.98 10.78 -7.48
CA LYS A 102 -1.49 10.30 -8.77
C LYS A 102 0.02 10.07 -8.73
N PRO A 103 0.54 9.05 -9.44
CA PRO A 103 1.98 8.94 -9.68
C PRO A 103 2.45 10.13 -10.54
N PRO A 104 3.74 10.52 -10.47
CA PRO A 104 4.27 11.65 -11.25
C PRO A 104 4.11 11.50 -12.77
N LEU A 105 4.18 10.27 -13.28
CA LEU A 105 3.99 9.95 -14.69
C LEU A 105 3.02 8.77 -14.84
N GLU A 106 1.82 9.06 -15.34
CA GLU A 106 0.76 8.06 -15.51
C GLU A 106 0.64 7.63 -16.97
N HIS A 107 0.69 6.31 -17.22
CA HIS A 107 0.40 5.76 -18.53
C HIS A 107 -1.12 5.81 -18.79
N PRO A 108 -1.60 6.31 -19.95
CA PRO A 108 -3.05 6.47 -20.21
C PRO A 108 -3.89 5.19 -20.09
N LYS A 109 -3.31 4.02 -20.39
CA LYS A 109 -3.97 2.70 -20.24
C LYS A 109 -3.89 2.10 -18.83
N ARG A 110 -3.25 2.77 -17.87
CA ARG A 110 -3.09 2.35 -16.47
C ARG A 110 -3.31 3.54 -15.53
N PRO A 111 -4.51 4.16 -15.54
CA PRO A 111 -4.80 5.27 -14.64
C PRO A 111 -4.96 4.80 -13.21
N VAL A 112 -4.53 5.62 -12.24
CA VAL A 112 -4.82 5.44 -10.81
C VAL A 112 -6.12 6.16 -10.46
N LEU A 113 -7.19 5.40 -10.23
CA LEU A 113 -8.53 5.88 -9.92
C LEU A 113 -8.86 5.81 -8.41
N GLY A 114 -7.95 5.26 -7.61
CA GLY A 114 -8.08 5.19 -6.16
C GLY A 114 -9.08 4.11 -5.69
N LEU A 115 -9.61 4.31 -4.48
CA LEU A 115 -10.65 3.47 -3.84
C LEU A 115 -12.02 3.45 -4.58
N ARG A 116 -12.12 4.16 -5.70
CA ARG A 116 -13.29 4.19 -6.60
C ARG A 116 -13.00 3.51 -7.94
N CYS A 117 -11.87 2.83 -8.10
CA CYS A 117 -11.58 2.05 -9.29
C CYS A 117 -12.73 1.05 -9.55
N PRO A 118 -13.38 1.09 -10.74
CA PRO A 118 -14.52 0.23 -11.04
C PRO A 118 -14.09 -1.17 -11.52
N ARG A 119 -12.79 -1.39 -11.72
CA ARG A 119 -12.24 -2.65 -12.21
C ARG A 119 -11.86 -3.52 -11.02
N ALA A 120 -12.39 -4.74 -10.99
CA ALA A 120 -11.98 -5.74 -10.03
C ALA A 120 -10.63 -6.34 -10.42
N GLU A 121 -9.79 -6.59 -9.41
CA GLU A 121 -8.63 -7.48 -9.52
C GLU A 121 -9.11 -8.91 -9.23
N VAL A 122 -8.73 -9.87 -10.10
CA VAL A 122 -9.19 -11.28 -10.00
C VAL A 122 -8.22 -12.13 -9.18
N SER A 123 -6.99 -11.65 -9.00
CA SER A 123 -5.90 -12.32 -8.29
C SER A 123 -6.15 -12.49 -6.80
#